data_AF-S5AHC1-F1
#
_entry.id   AF-S5AHC1-F1
#
_cell.length_a   1.000
_cell.length_b   1.000
_cell.length_c   1.000
_cell.angle_alpha   90.00
_cell.angle_beta   90.00
_cell.angle_gamma   90.00
#
_symmetry.space_group_name_H-M   'P 1'
#
loop_
_entity.id
_entity.type
_entity.pdbx_description
1 polymer ?
#
loop_
_entity_poly.entity_id
_entity_poly.type
_entity_poly.pdbx_seq_one_letter_code
_entity_poly.pdbx_strand_id
1 'polypeptide(L)'
;MPSMVSETKAPLDLAASLHNINVDLLVTSAFLRSIPLLSEVVLDTMPQSIIAILARRAGADVTYLINQALCEQHGLAFFRASIAAGVQPYCLGNESKNVVIAPKVQAGFEGLSEPSESIKVRTPDAYLTGRSRVNWLALSEVTADILNATTAFAREQRPLISGFVANEQVVDINTWCDCHNYVAVNNVLEPLNANSANVYSWLVPSQTMLNKVSDWVGKDKAAVNTKLPLPMLAEQAWPTLTTNNDALAKQTADFLLHRRRWYYLDRLLNLGLHPVETDGENYWRWIGGNGTRLFLPLRARGHYSLSFTVFSLVADLEKSIIRCFVNGRMKKCVEVRAGQSVTIPHYADKDGGIAELLIVSENSRQVDGKELSISLSELVVNWNEEPV
;
A
#
# COMPACT_ATOMS: atom_id res chain seq x y z
N MET A 1 -27.31 -26.74 30.27
CA MET A 1 -26.01 -26.23 29.81
C MET A 1 -26.16 -25.85 28.35
N PRO A 2 -25.97 -24.58 27.95
CA PRO A 2 -25.93 -24.27 26.53
C PRO A 2 -24.65 -24.89 25.97
N SER A 3 -24.78 -25.75 24.96
CA SER A 3 -23.63 -26.24 24.20
C SER A 3 -22.91 -25.04 23.61
N MET A 4 -21.73 -24.71 24.13
CA MET A 4 -20.80 -23.83 23.43
C MET A 4 -20.37 -24.56 22.15
N VAL A 5 -21.11 -24.38 21.07
CA VAL A 5 -20.64 -24.78 19.74
C VAL A 5 -19.35 -23.98 19.52
N SER A 6 -18.21 -24.65 19.42
CA SER A 6 -16.98 -23.98 19.01
C SER A 6 -17.18 -23.55 17.57
N GLU A 7 -17.25 -22.25 17.33
CA GLU A 7 -17.28 -21.74 15.97
C GLU A 7 -15.92 -22.05 15.34
N THR A 8 -15.94 -22.74 14.20
CA THR A 8 -14.75 -23.09 13.44
C THR A 8 -14.86 -22.47 12.06
N LYS A 9 -13.78 -21.88 11.55
CA LYS A 9 -13.73 -21.32 10.19
C LYS A 9 -12.52 -21.86 9.45
N ALA A 10 -12.61 -21.98 8.13
CA ALA A 10 -11.43 -22.24 7.32
C ALA A 10 -10.41 -21.11 7.55
N PRO A 11 -9.10 -21.39 7.55
CA PRO A 11 -8.06 -20.39 7.81
C PRO A 11 -8.26 -19.09 7.03
N LEU A 12 -8.48 -19.15 5.71
CA LEU A 12 -8.59 -17.93 4.90
C LEU A 12 -9.85 -17.11 5.23
N ASP A 13 -10.97 -17.79 5.48
CA ASP A 13 -12.22 -17.14 5.93
C ASP A 13 -12.06 -16.51 7.32
N LEU A 14 -11.31 -17.16 8.21
CA LEU A 14 -10.97 -16.62 9.52
C LEU A 14 -10.17 -15.32 9.36
N ALA A 15 -9.13 -15.31 8.52
CA ALA A 15 -8.35 -14.10 8.24
C ALA A 15 -9.24 -12.95 7.73
N ALA A 16 -10.11 -13.23 6.76
CA ALA A 16 -11.05 -12.26 6.21
C ALA A 16 -11.98 -11.69 7.28
N SER A 17 -12.51 -12.55 8.17
CA SER A 17 -13.42 -12.14 9.24
C SER A 17 -12.77 -11.22 10.29
N LEU A 18 -11.45 -11.28 10.45
CA LEU A 18 -10.72 -10.37 11.34
C LEU A 18 -10.48 -9.01 10.65
N HIS A 19 -10.03 -9.04 9.39
CA HIS A 19 -9.93 -7.88 8.52
C HIS A 19 -9.51 -8.33 7.10
N ASN A 20 -10.06 -7.73 6.04
CA ASN A 20 -9.74 -8.11 4.64
C ASN A 20 -8.24 -8.02 4.31
N ILE A 21 -7.53 -7.07 4.92
CA ILE A 21 -6.08 -6.92 4.75
C ILE A 21 -5.29 -8.17 5.16
N ASN A 22 -5.81 -9.00 6.06
CA ASN A 22 -5.13 -10.21 6.50
C ASN A 22 -5.04 -11.24 5.37
N VAL A 23 -6.05 -11.28 4.49
CA VAL A 23 -6.02 -12.08 3.27
C VAL A 23 -4.89 -11.59 2.36
N ASP A 24 -4.82 -10.28 2.10
CA ASP A 24 -3.75 -9.68 1.30
C ASP A 24 -2.36 -9.99 1.87
N LEU A 25 -2.20 -9.88 3.18
CA LEU A 25 -0.94 -10.17 3.90
C LEU A 25 -0.50 -11.61 3.69
N LEU A 26 -1.39 -12.55 3.96
CA LEU A 26 -1.11 -13.99 3.89
C LEU A 26 -0.85 -14.43 2.46
N VAL A 27 -1.68 -14.02 1.51
CA VAL A 27 -1.58 -14.42 0.11
C VAL A 27 -0.35 -13.79 -0.54
N THR A 28 -0.07 -12.52 -0.29
CA THR A 28 1.17 -11.87 -0.79
C THR A 28 2.41 -12.56 -0.20
N SER A 29 2.43 -12.83 1.11
CA SER A 29 3.55 -13.53 1.76
C SER A 29 3.75 -14.94 1.17
N ALA A 30 2.66 -15.68 0.95
CA ALA A 30 2.71 -17.00 0.34
C ALA A 30 3.25 -16.96 -1.09
N PHE A 31 2.80 -16.02 -1.93
CA PHE A 31 3.31 -15.87 -3.29
C PHE A 31 4.80 -15.51 -3.30
N LEU A 32 5.23 -14.53 -2.50
CA LEU A 32 6.65 -14.16 -2.39
C LEU A 32 7.52 -15.35 -1.98
N ARG A 33 7.05 -16.15 -1.02
CA ARG A 33 7.74 -17.36 -0.56
C ARG A 33 7.76 -18.48 -1.60
N SER A 34 6.80 -18.48 -2.53
CA SER A 34 6.68 -19.53 -3.55
C SER A 34 7.72 -19.37 -4.68
N ILE A 35 8.37 -18.21 -4.76
CA ILE A 35 9.36 -17.85 -5.78
C ILE A 35 10.77 -18.27 -5.29
N PRO A 36 11.42 -19.27 -5.91
CA PRO A 36 12.68 -19.84 -5.39
C PRO A 36 13.89 -18.88 -5.42
N LEU A 37 13.89 -17.87 -6.31
CA LEU A 37 14.95 -16.89 -6.48
C LEU A 37 14.34 -15.51 -6.72
N LEU A 38 13.71 -14.97 -5.67
CA LEU A 38 13.14 -13.63 -5.72
C LEU A 38 14.26 -12.59 -5.87
N SER A 39 14.19 -11.83 -6.95
CA SER A 39 15.21 -10.85 -7.38
C SER A 39 14.56 -9.48 -7.50
N GLU A 40 13.83 -9.21 -8.59
CA GLU A 40 13.24 -7.90 -8.82
C GLU A 40 11.70 -7.95 -8.79
N VAL A 41 11.11 -6.94 -8.15
CA VAL A 41 9.67 -6.70 -8.09
C VAL A 41 9.38 -5.29 -8.57
N VAL A 42 8.50 -5.17 -9.56
CA VAL A 42 8.04 -3.87 -10.07
C VAL A 42 6.64 -3.60 -9.53
N LEU A 43 6.49 -2.48 -8.83
CA LEU A 43 5.29 -2.12 -8.12
C LEU A 43 4.73 -0.79 -8.64
N ASP A 44 3.55 -0.83 -9.23
CA ASP A 44 2.70 0.33 -9.46
C ASP A 44 1.92 0.69 -8.18
N THR A 45 2.67 0.86 -7.09
CA THR A 45 2.15 1.30 -5.80
C THR A 45 3.17 2.18 -5.10
N MET A 46 2.70 2.91 -4.10
CA MET A 46 3.54 3.84 -3.35
C MET A 46 4.55 3.11 -2.46
N PRO A 47 5.71 3.76 -2.18
CA PRO A 47 6.62 3.32 -1.12
C PRO A 47 5.88 3.13 0.21
N GLN A 48 6.38 2.21 1.04
CA GLN A 48 5.82 1.86 2.35
C GLN A 48 4.39 1.26 2.33
N SER A 49 3.87 0.88 1.15
CA SER A 49 2.73 -0.04 1.08
C SER A 49 3.08 -1.39 1.71
N ILE A 50 2.06 -2.11 2.20
CA ILE A 50 2.25 -3.43 2.82
C ILE A 50 2.95 -4.40 1.85
N ILE A 51 2.54 -4.42 0.59
CA ILE A 51 3.13 -5.30 -0.42
C ILE A 51 4.60 -4.97 -0.68
N ALA A 52 4.97 -3.69 -0.66
CA ALA A 52 6.35 -3.26 -0.79
C ALA A 52 7.21 -3.68 0.41
N ILE A 53 6.67 -3.57 1.62
CA ILE A 53 7.36 -4.01 2.84
C ILE A 53 7.56 -5.53 2.81
N LEU A 54 6.52 -6.30 2.48
CA LEU A 54 6.64 -7.76 2.37
C LEU A 54 7.64 -8.17 1.28
N ALA A 55 7.60 -7.57 0.10
CA ALA A 55 8.55 -7.86 -0.98
C ALA A 55 10.00 -7.62 -0.55
N ARG A 56 10.29 -6.47 0.07
CA ARG A 56 11.64 -6.18 0.61
C ARG A 56 12.06 -7.16 1.69
N ARG A 57 11.13 -7.56 2.58
CA ARG A 57 11.39 -8.55 3.64
C ARG A 57 11.62 -9.97 3.10
N ALA A 58 11.07 -10.26 1.92
CA ALA A 58 11.37 -11.46 1.16
C ALA A 58 12.72 -11.41 0.42
N GLY A 59 13.41 -10.26 0.43
CA GLY A 59 14.71 -10.07 -0.21
C GLY A 59 14.65 -9.50 -1.63
N ALA A 60 13.48 -9.07 -2.11
CA ALA A 60 13.38 -8.44 -3.42
C ALA A 60 14.03 -7.04 -3.45
N ASP A 61 14.64 -6.72 -4.58
CA ASP A 61 14.82 -5.35 -5.03
C ASP A 61 13.48 -4.83 -5.56
N VAL A 62 13.02 -3.69 -5.03
CA VAL A 62 11.68 -3.18 -5.28
C VAL A 62 11.76 -1.86 -6.02
N THR A 63 11.29 -1.87 -7.27
CA THR A 63 11.12 -0.68 -8.09
C THR A 63 9.70 -0.13 -7.95
N TYR A 64 9.58 1.16 -7.64
CA TYR A 64 8.29 1.86 -7.58
C TYR A 64 8.05 2.66 -8.84
N LEU A 65 6.83 2.56 -9.37
CA LEU A 65 6.35 3.35 -10.49
C LEU A 65 5.45 4.49 -10.01
N ILE A 66 5.40 5.56 -10.80
CA ILE A 66 4.67 6.77 -10.42
C ILE A 66 3.18 6.62 -10.65
N ASN A 67 2.38 7.01 -9.66
CA ASN A 67 0.93 7.05 -9.81
C ASN A 67 0.53 8.27 -10.66
N GLN A 68 0.22 8.03 -11.93
CA GLN A 68 -0.14 9.07 -12.88
C GLN A 68 -1.36 9.88 -12.43
N ALA A 69 -2.41 9.23 -11.93
CA ALA A 69 -3.63 9.92 -11.50
C ALA A 69 -3.39 10.91 -10.35
N LEU A 70 -2.53 10.55 -9.39
CA LEU A 70 -2.15 11.46 -8.30
C LEU A 70 -1.23 12.59 -8.78
N CYS A 71 -0.35 12.33 -9.75
CA CYS A 71 0.41 13.40 -10.41
C CYS A 71 -0.51 14.37 -11.16
N GLU A 72 -1.54 13.87 -11.85
CA GLU A 72 -2.54 14.72 -12.51
C GLU A 72 -3.36 15.51 -11.48
N GLN A 73 -3.68 14.92 -10.33
CA GLN A 73 -4.43 15.57 -9.25
C GLN A 73 -3.61 16.65 -8.52
N HIS A 74 -2.35 16.36 -8.15
CA HIS A 74 -1.55 17.23 -7.28
C HIS A 74 -0.43 17.98 -8.02
N GLY A 75 -0.21 17.69 -9.30
CA GLY A 75 0.76 18.37 -10.16
C GLY A 75 2.21 18.11 -9.80
N LEU A 76 3.06 19.08 -10.16
CA LEU A 76 4.52 19.00 -10.05
C LEU A 76 5.03 18.75 -8.63
N ALA A 77 4.33 19.25 -7.61
CA ALA A 77 4.73 19.06 -6.21
C ALA A 77 4.71 17.57 -5.82
N PHE A 78 3.66 16.84 -6.21
CA PHE A 78 3.56 15.39 -5.95
C PHE A 78 4.54 14.59 -6.79
N PHE A 79 4.76 14.99 -8.04
CA PHE A 79 5.78 14.37 -8.90
C PHE A 79 7.15 14.42 -8.23
N ARG A 80 7.61 15.61 -7.85
CA ARG A 80 8.94 15.80 -7.21
C ARG A 80 9.04 15.07 -5.86
N ALA A 81 8.00 15.14 -5.05
CA ALA A 81 7.96 14.41 -3.79
C ALA A 81 8.07 12.88 -4.02
N SER A 82 7.47 12.36 -5.10
CA SER A 82 7.54 10.94 -5.46
C SER A 82 8.96 10.54 -5.82
N ILE A 83 9.64 11.35 -6.64
CA ILE A 83 11.05 11.10 -6.99
C ILE A 83 11.94 11.12 -5.73
N ALA A 84 11.73 12.10 -4.84
CA ALA A 84 12.45 12.18 -3.57
C ALA A 84 12.21 10.95 -2.66
N ALA A 85 11.04 10.32 -2.77
CA ALA A 85 10.70 9.07 -2.07
C ALA A 85 11.23 7.80 -2.77
N GLY A 86 12.01 7.93 -3.85
CA GLY A 86 12.60 6.83 -4.59
C GLY A 86 11.70 6.20 -5.66
N VAL A 87 10.65 6.91 -6.09
CA VAL A 87 9.76 6.47 -7.18
C VAL A 87 10.35 6.83 -8.53
N GLN A 88 10.31 5.91 -9.49
CA GLN A 88 10.76 6.18 -10.84
C GLN A 88 9.73 7.01 -11.62
N PRO A 89 10.13 7.95 -12.51
CA PRO A 89 9.23 8.77 -13.31
C PRO A 89 8.62 8.00 -14.50
N TYR A 90 8.25 6.74 -14.28
CA TYR A 90 7.65 5.85 -15.26
C TYR A 90 6.30 5.36 -14.75
N CYS A 91 5.36 5.22 -15.68
CA CYS A 91 4.06 4.58 -15.48
C CYS A 91 3.87 3.53 -16.58
N LEU A 92 3.17 2.44 -16.28
CA LEU A 92 2.83 1.42 -17.28
C LEU A 92 1.48 1.76 -17.92
N GLY A 93 1.43 1.67 -19.24
CA GLY A 93 0.21 1.88 -20.01
C GLY A 93 0.15 0.96 -21.22
N ASN A 94 -0.93 1.04 -21.98
CA ASN A 94 -1.08 0.31 -23.24
C ASN A 94 -0.30 0.94 -24.40
N GLU A 95 0.12 2.20 -24.27
CA GLU A 95 0.87 2.93 -25.29
C GLU A 95 2.06 3.68 -24.68
N SER A 96 3.13 3.83 -25.48
CA SER A 96 4.30 4.59 -25.08
C SER A 96 4.13 6.08 -25.41
N LYS A 97 4.13 6.94 -24.39
CA LYS A 97 4.04 8.41 -24.53
C LYS A 97 4.72 9.13 -23.38
N ASN A 98 4.92 10.44 -23.53
CA ASN A 98 5.37 11.29 -22.43
C ASN A 98 4.21 12.21 -22.02
N VAL A 99 3.88 12.22 -20.73
CA VAL A 99 2.85 13.07 -20.16
C VAL A 99 3.53 14.22 -19.43
N VAL A 100 3.23 15.46 -19.85
CA VAL A 100 3.82 16.66 -19.25
C VAL A 100 3.07 17.00 -17.96
N ILE A 101 3.83 17.22 -16.90
CA ILE A 101 3.34 17.66 -15.59
C ILE A 101 3.79 19.09 -15.37
N ALA A 102 2.83 20.01 -15.48
CA ALA A 102 3.06 21.43 -15.26
C ALA A 102 2.86 21.81 -13.77
N PRO A 103 3.44 22.93 -13.31
CA PRO A 103 3.12 23.51 -12.02
C PRO A 103 1.61 23.78 -11.91
N LYS A 104 0.99 23.38 -10.80
CA LYS A 104 -0.37 23.79 -10.48
C LYS A 104 -0.30 25.08 -9.67
N VAL A 105 -0.75 26.18 -10.26
CA VAL A 105 -0.84 27.47 -9.58
C VAL A 105 -1.93 27.37 -8.52
N GLN A 106 -1.54 27.37 -7.24
CA GLN A 106 -2.47 27.67 -6.14
C GLN A 106 -2.49 29.18 -5.94
N ALA A 107 -3.54 29.74 -5.34
CA ALA A 107 -3.73 31.19 -5.24
C ALA A 107 -2.44 31.94 -4.82
N GLY A 108 -1.89 32.75 -5.73
CA GLY A 108 -0.54 33.32 -5.64
C GLY A 108 0.28 32.97 -6.89
N PHE A 109 1.11 33.89 -7.39
CA PHE A 109 1.91 33.67 -8.62
C PHE A 109 3.12 32.72 -8.39
N GLU A 110 3.18 32.05 -7.23
CA GLU A 110 4.26 31.14 -6.87
C GLU A 110 4.29 29.92 -7.81
N GLY A 111 5.47 29.58 -8.31
CA GLY A 111 5.69 28.39 -9.15
C GLY A 111 5.42 28.58 -10.65
N LEU A 112 4.99 29.77 -11.11
CA LEU A 112 4.71 30.02 -12.54
C LEU A 112 5.92 29.92 -13.46
N SER A 113 7.13 30.19 -12.94
CA SER A 113 8.38 30.07 -13.69
C SER A 113 9.01 28.69 -13.59
N GLU A 114 8.41 27.75 -12.85
CA GLU A 114 9.00 26.43 -12.67
C GLU A 114 8.89 25.60 -13.95
N PRO A 115 9.99 24.93 -14.37
CA PRO A 115 9.96 24.09 -15.55
C PRO A 115 9.02 22.90 -15.32
N SER A 116 8.23 22.59 -16.36
CA SER A 116 7.41 21.39 -16.37
C SER A 116 8.30 20.14 -16.45
N GLU A 117 7.82 19.06 -15.85
CA GLU A 117 8.48 17.75 -15.88
C GLU A 117 7.69 16.77 -16.75
N SER A 118 8.21 15.57 -16.97
CA SER A 118 7.49 14.55 -17.74
C SER A 118 7.49 13.18 -17.07
N ILE A 119 6.31 12.54 -17.09
CA ILE A 119 6.14 11.12 -16.79
C ILE A 119 6.28 10.34 -18.09
N LYS A 120 7.12 9.31 -18.08
CA LYS A 120 7.30 8.40 -19.20
C LYS A 120 6.31 7.24 -19.07
N VAL A 121 5.20 7.31 -19.79
CA VAL A 121 4.27 6.18 -19.93
C VAL A 121 4.85 5.21 -20.95
N ARG A 122 5.02 3.95 -20.58
CA ARG A 122 5.59 2.92 -21.45
C ARG A 122 4.73 1.67 -21.40
N THR A 123 4.74 0.91 -22.49
CA THR A 123 4.18 -0.45 -22.43
C THR A 123 5.02 -1.31 -21.49
N PRO A 124 4.43 -2.31 -20.81
CA PRO A 124 5.17 -3.23 -19.95
C PRO A 124 6.37 -3.85 -20.67
N ASP A 125 6.19 -4.38 -21.88
CA ASP A 125 7.31 -4.92 -22.67
C ASP A 125 8.39 -3.86 -22.93
N ALA A 126 8.04 -2.63 -23.32
CA ALA A 126 9.03 -1.57 -23.59
C ALA A 126 9.78 -1.13 -22.34
N TYR A 127 9.14 -1.12 -21.17
CA TYR A 127 9.77 -0.76 -19.90
C TYR A 127 10.65 -1.87 -19.35
N LEU A 128 10.23 -3.12 -19.51
CA LEU A 128 10.90 -4.31 -18.96
C LEU A 128 11.96 -4.87 -19.91
N THR A 129 12.01 -4.40 -21.16
CA THR A 129 13.05 -4.75 -22.13
C THR A 129 14.44 -4.52 -21.53
N GLY A 130 15.27 -5.57 -21.53
CA GLY A 130 16.64 -5.53 -21.01
C GLY A 130 16.76 -5.68 -19.49
N ARG A 131 15.64 -5.70 -18.74
CA ARG A 131 15.64 -6.16 -17.35
C ARG A 131 15.63 -7.68 -17.33
N SER A 132 16.30 -8.27 -16.35
CA SER A 132 16.33 -9.72 -16.18
C SER A 132 15.89 -10.07 -14.77
N ARG A 133 15.15 -11.18 -14.62
CA ARG A 133 14.69 -11.71 -13.32
C ARG A 133 13.69 -10.81 -12.60
N VAL A 134 12.80 -10.17 -13.36
CA VAL A 134 11.62 -9.52 -12.78
C VAL A 134 10.61 -10.63 -12.46
N ASN A 135 10.47 -10.95 -11.17
CA ASN A 135 9.67 -12.09 -10.73
C ASN A 135 8.22 -11.73 -10.44
N TRP A 136 7.93 -10.46 -10.17
CA TRP A 136 6.58 -10.00 -9.90
C TRP A 136 6.35 -8.59 -10.47
N LEU A 137 5.28 -8.47 -11.25
CA LEU A 137 4.73 -7.22 -11.75
C LEU A 137 3.38 -6.94 -11.05
N ALA A 138 3.37 -6.03 -10.09
CA ALA A 138 2.14 -5.59 -9.44
C ALA A 138 1.66 -4.30 -10.10
N LEU A 139 0.49 -4.37 -10.73
CA LEU A 139 -0.18 -3.29 -11.43
C LEU A 139 -1.27 -2.69 -10.53
N SER A 140 -1.56 -1.40 -10.72
CA SER A 140 -2.76 -0.80 -10.15
C SER A 140 -4.02 -1.45 -10.72
N GLU A 141 -4.07 -1.62 -12.03
CA GLU A 141 -5.16 -2.28 -12.75
C GLU A 141 -4.60 -3.26 -13.79
N VAL A 142 -5.27 -4.40 -13.95
CA VAL A 142 -4.98 -5.41 -14.96
C VAL A 142 -6.10 -5.36 -15.99
N THR A 143 -5.76 -4.92 -17.20
CA THR A 143 -6.66 -4.89 -18.36
C THR A 143 -6.12 -5.79 -19.47
N ALA A 144 -6.99 -6.22 -20.38
CA ALA A 144 -6.59 -7.02 -21.53
C ALA A 144 -5.51 -6.31 -22.37
N ASP A 145 -5.64 -4.99 -22.56
CA ASP A 145 -4.67 -4.19 -23.31
C ASP A 145 -3.28 -4.17 -22.65
N ILE A 146 -3.22 -4.01 -21.32
CA ILE A 146 -1.95 -4.06 -20.59
C ILE A 146 -1.33 -5.45 -20.68
N LEU A 147 -2.12 -6.52 -20.55
CA LEU A 147 -1.62 -7.89 -20.68
C LEU A 147 -1.10 -8.18 -22.09
N ASN A 148 -1.81 -7.74 -23.13
CA ASN A 148 -1.36 -7.84 -24.52
C ASN A 148 -0.01 -7.14 -24.71
N ALA A 149 0.18 -5.98 -24.08
CA ALA A 149 1.43 -5.22 -24.08
C ALA A 149 2.52 -5.76 -23.12
N THR A 150 2.27 -6.89 -22.44
CA THR A 150 3.21 -7.62 -21.56
C THR A 150 3.58 -8.99 -22.15
N THR A 151 3.09 -9.33 -23.34
CA THR A 151 3.14 -10.70 -23.86
C THR A 151 4.57 -11.21 -24.06
N ALA A 152 5.48 -10.37 -24.60
CA ALA A 152 6.84 -10.81 -24.87
C ALA A 152 7.59 -11.12 -23.56
N PHE A 153 7.47 -10.20 -22.59
CA PHE A 153 8.05 -10.36 -21.27
C PHE A 153 7.44 -11.54 -20.50
N ALA A 154 6.11 -11.71 -20.56
CA ALA A 154 5.41 -12.81 -19.91
C ALA A 154 5.83 -14.19 -20.44
N ARG A 155 6.12 -14.28 -21.75
CA ARG A 155 6.62 -15.49 -22.41
C ARG A 155 8.06 -15.82 -21.99
N GLU A 156 8.91 -14.80 -21.85
CA GLU A 156 10.33 -14.96 -21.55
C GLU A 156 10.59 -15.23 -20.06
N GLN A 157 10.03 -14.40 -19.17
CA GLN A 157 10.40 -14.40 -17.75
C GLN A 157 9.36 -15.05 -16.83
N ARG A 158 8.15 -15.32 -17.34
CA ARG A 158 7.06 -15.97 -16.59
C ARG A 158 6.81 -15.32 -15.19
N PRO A 159 6.70 -13.98 -15.10
CA PRO A 159 6.50 -13.28 -13.83
C PRO A 159 5.18 -13.68 -13.17
N LEU A 160 5.07 -13.52 -11.85
CA LEU A 160 3.76 -13.32 -11.22
C LEU A 160 3.21 -11.96 -11.67
N ILE A 161 1.92 -11.88 -12.01
CA ILE A 161 1.25 -10.61 -12.31
C ILE A 161 0.09 -10.44 -11.35
N SER A 162 -0.12 -9.22 -10.82
CA SER A 162 -1.26 -8.95 -9.95
C SER A 162 -1.79 -7.54 -10.11
N GLY A 163 -3.06 -7.33 -9.75
CA GLY A 163 -3.70 -6.00 -9.79
C GLY A 163 -5.22 -6.12 -9.75
N PHE A 164 -5.92 -4.98 -9.76
CA PHE A 164 -7.38 -4.97 -9.80
C PHE A 164 -7.90 -5.34 -11.18
N VAL A 165 -8.94 -6.17 -11.21
CA VAL A 165 -9.63 -6.56 -12.45
C VAL A 165 -11.06 -6.09 -12.40
N ALA A 166 -11.45 -5.25 -13.35
CA ALA A 166 -12.84 -4.87 -13.57
C ALA A 166 -13.64 -6.04 -14.17
N ASN A 167 -14.94 -6.10 -13.87
CA ASN A 167 -15.81 -7.22 -14.29
C ASN A 167 -15.80 -7.45 -15.80
N GLU A 168 -15.86 -6.36 -16.56
CA GLU A 168 -15.84 -6.34 -18.01
C GLU A 168 -14.56 -6.93 -18.61
N GLN A 169 -13.46 -6.95 -17.86
CA GLN A 169 -12.17 -7.47 -18.32
C GLN A 169 -12.00 -8.98 -18.06
N VAL A 170 -12.85 -9.60 -17.23
CA VAL A 170 -12.63 -10.97 -16.74
C VAL A 170 -12.52 -12.00 -17.86
N VAL A 171 -13.40 -11.92 -18.87
CA VAL A 171 -13.41 -12.88 -20.00
C VAL A 171 -12.13 -12.76 -20.82
N ASP A 172 -11.71 -11.55 -21.12
CA ASP A 172 -10.51 -11.30 -21.93
C ASP A 172 -9.23 -11.67 -21.17
N ILE A 173 -9.18 -11.42 -19.87
CA ILE A 173 -8.06 -11.83 -19.01
C ILE A 173 -7.94 -13.34 -18.91
N ASN A 174 -9.05 -14.05 -18.71
CA ASN A 174 -9.06 -15.52 -18.69
C ASN A 174 -8.60 -16.08 -20.04
N THR A 175 -9.09 -15.51 -21.15
CA THR A 175 -8.65 -15.88 -22.51
C THR A 175 -7.15 -15.66 -22.69
N TRP A 176 -6.61 -14.52 -22.23
CA TRP A 176 -5.18 -14.26 -22.28
C TRP A 176 -4.39 -15.27 -21.43
N CYS A 177 -4.89 -15.62 -20.24
CA CYS A 177 -4.25 -16.60 -19.35
C CYS A 177 -4.19 -17.99 -19.97
N ASP A 178 -5.28 -18.44 -20.59
CA ASP A 178 -5.33 -19.73 -21.31
C ASP A 178 -4.31 -19.77 -22.44
N CYS A 179 -4.23 -18.71 -23.25
CA CYS A 179 -3.26 -18.60 -24.34
C CYS A 179 -1.79 -18.62 -23.86
N HIS A 180 -1.52 -18.08 -22.67
CA HIS A 180 -0.15 -17.92 -22.15
C HIS A 180 0.18 -18.91 -21.03
N ASN A 181 -0.68 -19.89 -20.74
CA ASN A 181 -0.52 -20.87 -19.66
C ASN A 181 -0.31 -20.22 -18.27
N TYR A 182 -1.21 -19.30 -17.92
CA TYR A 182 -1.34 -18.71 -16.58
C TYR A 182 -2.64 -19.19 -15.92
N VAL A 183 -2.69 -19.12 -14.60
CA VAL A 183 -3.91 -19.39 -13.82
C VAL A 183 -4.37 -18.09 -13.17
N ALA A 184 -5.56 -17.61 -13.54
CA ALA A 184 -6.16 -16.41 -12.97
C ALA A 184 -6.98 -16.75 -11.73
N VAL A 185 -6.62 -16.18 -10.59
CA VAL A 185 -7.36 -16.33 -9.33
C VAL A 185 -7.60 -14.99 -8.65
N ASN A 186 -8.67 -14.89 -7.87
CA ASN A 186 -8.90 -13.76 -7.00
C ASN A 186 -8.02 -13.83 -5.74
N ASN A 187 -8.13 -12.83 -4.87
CA ASN A 187 -7.33 -12.75 -3.65
C ASN A 187 -7.67 -13.81 -2.59
N VAL A 188 -8.78 -14.55 -2.73
CA VAL A 188 -9.09 -15.74 -1.92
C VAL A 188 -8.74 -17.05 -2.65
N LEU A 189 -7.95 -16.95 -3.71
CA LEU A 189 -7.44 -18.05 -4.54
C LEU A 189 -8.53 -18.84 -5.29
N GLU A 190 -9.73 -18.29 -5.45
CA GLU A 190 -10.76 -18.87 -6.31
C GLU A 190 -10.56 -18.48 -7.76
N PRO A 191 -10.97 -19.32 -8.73
CA PRO A 191 -10.91 -18.97 -10.15
C PRO A 191 -11.61 -17.64 -10.44
N LEU A 192 -10.94 -16.78 -11.21
CA LEU A 192 -11.47 -15.49 -11.60
C LEU A 192 -12.72 -15.66 -12.48
N ASN A 193 -13.84 -15.09 -12.05
CA ASN A 193 -15.14 -15.22 -12.71
C ASN A 193 -15.90 -13.89 -12.74
N ALA A 194 -16.85 -13.74 -13.67
CA ALA A 194 -17.56 -12.49 -13.93
C ALA A 194 -18.43 -11.98 -12.74
N ASN A 195 -18.67 -12.81 -11.73
CA ASN A 195 -19.37 -12.41 -10.51
C ASN A 195 -18.44 -11.72 -9.50
N SER A 196 -17.13 -11.70 -9.76
CA SER A 196 -16.10 -11.08 -8.93
C SER A 196 -15.96 -9.58 -9.23
N ALA A 197 -16.90 -8.77 -8.74
CA ALA A 197 -16.86 -7.30 -8.93
C ALA A 197 -15.60 -6.64 -8.40
N ASN A 198 -14.79 -6.06 -9.30
CA ASN A 198 -13.62 -5.22 -9.00
C ASN A 198 -12.66 -5.86 -7.99
N VAL A 199 -12.19 -7.07 -8.29
CA VAL A 199 -11.43 -7.87 -7.34
C VAL A 199 -9.94 -7.83 -7.63
N TYR A 200 -9.13 -7.73 -6.57
CA TYR A 200 -7.69 -7.90 -6.69
C TYR A 200 -7.38 -9.34 -7.09
N SER A 201 -6.66 -9.49 -8.20
CA SER A 201 -6.43 -10.78 -8.84
C SER A 201 -4.95 -11.06 -9.05
N TRP A 202 -4.63 -12.34 -9.15
CA TRP A 202 -3.29 -12.88 -9.36
C TRP A 202 -3.31 -13.75 -10.61
N LEU A 203 -2.44 -13.45 -11.57
CA LEU A 203 -2.17 -14.30 -12.72
C LEU A 203 -0.91 -15.09 -12.41
N VAL A 204 -1.10 -16.38 -12.11
CA VAL A 204 -0.06 -17.24 -11.56
C VAL A 204 0.60 -18.03 -12.69
N PRO A 205 1.94 -18.01 -12.80
CA PRO A 205 2.65 -18.64 -13.91
C PRO A 205 2.71 -20.17 -13.83
N SER A 206 2.17 -20.83 -12.80
CA SER A 206 2.04 -22.29 -12.79
C SER A 206 1.04 -22.78 -11.75
N GLN A 207 0.34 -23.88 -12.06
CA GLN A 207 -0.53 -24.56 -11.10
C GLN A 207 0.24 -25.05 -9.87
N THR A 208 1.49 -25.49 -10.05
CA THR A 208 2.36 -25.93 -8.94
C THR A 208 2.61 -24.81 -7.93
N MET A 209 2.82 -23.57 -8.41
CA MET A 209 2.95 -22.41 -7.54
C MET A 209 1.65 -22.13 -6.80
N LEU A 210 0.51 -22.14 -7.50
CA LEU A 210 -0.80 -21.91 -6.89
C LEU A 210 -1.15 -22.97 -5.82
N ASN A 211 -0.83 -24.23 -6.05
CA ASN A 211 -1.06 -25.31 -5.08
C ASN A 211 -0.26 -25.06 -3.79
N LYS A 212 1.03 -24.74 -3.89
CA LYS A 212 1.87 -24.40 -2.72
C LYS A 212 1.29 -23.23 -1.92
N VAL A 213 0.84 -22.19 -2.64
CA VAL A 213 0.24 -21.00 -2.03
C VAL A 213 -1.06 -21.36 -1.31
N SER A 214 -1.92 -22.14 -1.96
CA SER A 214 -3.19 -22.63 -1.37
C SER A 214 -2.96 -23.44 -0.10
N ASP A 215 -1.96 -24.32 -0.10
CA ASP A 215 -1.56 -25.12 1.07
C ASP A 215 -1.07 -24.24 2.23
N TRP A 216 -0.25 -23.22 1.94
CA TRP A 216 0.32 -22.34 2.96
C TRP A 216 -0.68 -21.39 3.59
N VAL A 217 -1.59 -20.80 2.80
CA VAL A 217 -2.66 -19.95 3.33
C VAL A 217 -3.78 -20.76 3.98
N GLY A 218 -3.77 -22.07 3.81
CA GLY A 218 -4.73 -22.98 4.40
C GLY A 218 -6.11 -22.91 3.77
N LYS A 219 -6.17 -22.69 2.45
CA LYS A 219 -7.44 -22.57 1.70
C LYS A 219 -8.34 -23.79 1.92
N ASP A 220 -7.76 -24.98 1.78
CA ASP A 220 -8.47 -26.27 1.85
C ASP A 220 -8.20 -27.01 3.17
N LYS A 221 -7.62 -26.33 4.17
CA LYS A 221 -7.34 -26.94 5.49
C LYS A 221 -8.61 -27.05 6.33
N ALA A 222 -8.57 -28.02 7.25
CA ALA A 222 -9.62 -28.18 8.26
C ALA A 222 -9.83 -26.88 9.05
N ALA A 223 -11.10 -26.65 9.41
CA ALA A 223 -11.50 -25.45 10.11
C ALA A 223 -10.82 -25.34 11.49
N VAL A 224 -10.42 -24.12 11.85
CA VAL A 224 -9.72 -23.82 13.10
C VAL A 224 -10.69 -23.17 14.09
N ASN A 225 -10.54 -23.48 15.37
CA ASN A 225 -11.35 -22.90 16.44
C ASN A 225 -11.09 -21.40 16.56
N THR A 226 -12.11 -20.58 16.29
CA THR A 226 -11.99 -19.11 16.25
C THR A 226 -11.74 -18.48 17.63
N LYS A 227 -11.93 -19.22 18.73
CA LYS A 227 -11.73 -18.74 20.10
C LYS A 227 -10.29 -18.80 20.59
N LEU A 228 -9.37 -19.38 19.81
CA LEU A 228 -7.97 -19.43 20.19
C LEU A 228 -7.34 -18.02 20.18
N PRO A 229 -6.38 -17.72 21.07
CA PRO A 229 -5.60 -16.49 20.98
C PRO A 229 -4.93 -16.35 19.61
N LEU A 230 -4.87 -15.14 19.07
CA LEU A 230 -4.34 -14.87 17.72
C LEU A 230 -2.92 -15.44 17.46
N PRO A 231 -1.97 -15.42 18.43
CA PRO A 231 -0.68 -16.11 18.26
C PRO A 231 -0.83 -17.61 18.02
N MET A 232 -1.66 -18.30 18.80
CA MET A 232 -1.90 -19.74 18.64
C MET A 232 -2.65 -20.05 17.34
N LEU A 233 -3.60 -19.18 16.96
CA LEU A 233 -4.26 -19.26 15.66
C LEU A 233 -3.26 -19.15 14.52
N ALA A 234 -2.35 -18.18 14.58
CA ALA A 234 -1.37 -17.96 13.53
C ALA A 234 -0.41 -19.15 13.37
N GLU A 235 0.02 -19.76 14.49
CA GLU A 235 0.86 -20.97 14.48
C GLU A 235 0.12 -22.19 13.93
N GLN A 236 -1.17 -22.35 14.24
CA GLN A 236 -1.96 -23.48 13.78
C GLN A 236 -2.40 -23.33 12.30
N ALA A 237 -2.85 -22.14 11.92
CA ALA A 237 -3.43 -21.88 10.61
C ALA A 237 -2.36 -21.64 9.53
N TRP A 238 -1.33 -20.84 9.86
CA TRP A 238 -0.35 -20.34 8.89
C TRP A 238 1.11 -20.50 9.33
N PRO A 239 1.54 -21.67 9.84
CA PRO A 239 2.88 -21.84 10.42
C PRO A 239 3.99 -21.41 9.44
N THR A 240 3.93 -21.86 8.18
CA THR A 240 4.92 -21.50 7.16
C THR A 240 5.05 -19.99 6.94
N LEU A 241 3.97 -19.24 7.15
CA LEU A 241 3.91 -17.80 6.89
C LEU A 241 4.22 -16.95 8.13
N THR A 242 4.16 -17.52 9.34
CA THR A 242 4.27 -16.75 10.60
C THR A 242 5.36 -17.26 11.54
N THR A 243 5.73 -18.54 11.50
CA THR A 243 6.67 -19.15 12.45
C THR A 243 8.06 -19.41 11.88
N ASN A 244 8.22 -19.37 10.55
CA ASN A 244 9.53 -19.56 9.94
C ASN A 244 10.52 -18.49 10.41
N ASN A 245 11.78 -18.88 10.62
CA ASN A 245 12.81 -17.96 11.14
C ASN A 245 13.45 -17.09 10.04
N ASP A 246 12.62 -16.48 9.20
CA ASP A 246 13.05 -15.53 8.16
C ASP A 246 12.35 -14.18 8.32
N ALA A 247 12.88 -13.16 7.64
CA ALA A 247 12.40 -11.78 7.77
C ALA A 247 10.96 -11.60 7.25
N LEU A 248 10.55 -12.36 6.23
CA LEU A 248 9.20 -12.30 5.67
C LEU A 248 8.17 -12.87 6.66
N ALA A 249 8.46 -14.03 7.27
CA ALA A 249 7.57 -14.63 8.26
C ALA A 249 7.44 -13.75 9.51
N LYS A 250 8.56 -13.22 10.02
CA LYS A 250 8.54 -12.27 11.15
C LYS A 250 7.70 -11.03 10.85
N GLN A 251 7.82 -10.46 9.65
CA GLN A 251 7.01 -9.29 9.27
C GLN A 251 5.52 -9.64 9.09
N THR A 252 5.23 -10.82 8.52
CA THR A 252 3.85 -11.28 8.32
C THR A 252 3.18 -11.52 9.67
N ALA A 253 3.87 -12.17 10.62
CA ALA A 253 3.41 -12.34 11.99
C ALA A 253 3.22 -10.99 12.70
N ASP A 254 4.18 -10.07 12.60
CA ASP A 254 4.08 -8.73 13.20
C ASP A 254 2.81 -7.99 12.75
N PHE A 255 2.54 -7.99 11.44
CA PHE A 255 1.33 -7.37 10.90
C PHE A 255 0.06 -8.07 11.40
N LEU A 256 -0.01 -9.41 11.33
CA LEU A 256 -1.20 -10.14 11.77
C LEU A 256 -1.49 -9.94 13.26
N LEU A 257 -0.47 -10.02 14.11
CA LEU A 257 -0.61 -10.01 15.56
C LEU A 257 -0.87 -8.61 16.11
N HIS A 258 -0.13 -7.60 15.64
CA HIS A 258 -0.24 -6.24 16.16
C HIS A 258 -1.25 -5.38 15.39
N ARG A 259 -1.69 -5.83 14.21
CA ARG A 259 -2.70 -5.17 13.37
C ARG A 259 -2.40 -3.70 13.08
N ARG A 260 -1.10 -3.41 12.92
CA ARG A 260 -0.60 -2.06 12.75
C ARG A 260 0.57 -2.02 11.80
N ARG A 261 0.83 -0.83 11.29
CA ARG A 261 2.09 -0.51 10.62
C ARG A 261 2.49 0.92 10.88
N TRP A 262 3.79 1.13 10.86
CA TRP A 262 4.42 2.43 10.98
C TRP A 262 4.73 2.99 9.60
N TYR A 263 4.50 4.28 9.44
CA TYR A 263 4.97 5.06 8.30
C TYR A 263 6.14 5.92 8.74
N TYR A 264 7.31 5.60 8.23
CA TYR A 264 8.51 6.36 8.51
C TYR A 264 8.46 7.69 7.76
N LEU A 265 8.45 8.78 8.53
CA LEU A 265 8.24 10.14 8.01
C LEU A 265 9.37 10.61 7.07
N ASP A 266 10.55 10.01 7.15
CA ASP A 266 11.71 10.27 6.27
C ASP A 266 11.46 9.82 4.83
N ARG A 267 10.77 8.69 4.66
CA ARG A 267 10.47 8.05 3.37
C ARG A 267 9.01 8.18 2.97
N LEU A 268 8.20 8.85 3.77
CA LEU A 268 6.77 8.96 3.51
C LEU A 268 6.55 10.01 2.42
N LEU A 269 5.78 9.63 1.40
CA LEU A 269 5.35 10.62 0.43
C LEU A 269 4.45 11.65 1.13
N ASN A 270 4.85 12.91 1.03
CA ASN A 270 4.18 14.01 1.68
C ASN A 270 4.32 15.28 0.83
N LEU A 271 3.43 16.23 1.08
CA LEU A 271 3.56 17.62 0.64
C LEU A 271 3.52 18.51 1.87
N GLY A 272 4.50 19.40 2.02
CA GLY A 272 4.51 20.41 3.09
C GLY A 272 5.11 19.96 4.43
N LEU A 273 5.78 18.80 4.53
CA LEU A 273 6.67 18.53 5.66
C LEU A 273 8.06 19.12 5.40
N HIS A 274 8.60 19.82 6.38
CA HIS A 274 10.02 20.19 6.40
C HIS A 274 10.92 18.95 6.55
N PRO A 275 12.21 19.02 6.23
CA PRO A 275 13.15 17.91 6.40
C PRO A 275 13.11 17.29 7.81
N VAL A 276 13.55 16.04 7.92
CA VAL A 276 13.62 15.32 9.20
C VAL A 276 14.62 15.98 10.14
N GLU A 277 14.21 16.13 11.38
CA GLU A 277 15.05 16.53 12.51
C GLU A 277 15.12 15.39 13.53
N THR A 278 16.22 15.33 14.27
CA THR A 278 16.47 14.27 15.25
C THR A 278 17.41 14.76 16.35
N ASP A 279 17.21 14.22 17.55
CA ASP A 279 18.14 14.33 18.69
C ASP A 279 19.02 13.07 18.85
N GLY A 280 18.93 12.11 17.92
CA GLY A 280 19.59 10.81 17.96
C GLY A 280 18.73 9.67 18.53
N GLU A 281 17.66 9.98 19.25
CA GLU A 281 16.71 9.01 19.84
C GLU A 281 15.32 9.13 19.20
N ASN A 282 14.86 10.36 19.01
CA ASN A 282 13.58 10.74 18.44
C ASN A 282 13.77 11.37 17.05
N TYR A 283 12.77 11.19 16.20
CA TYR A 283 12.73 11.76 14.86
C TYR A 283 11.39 12.44 14.63
N TRP A 284 11.41 13.69 14.16
CA TRP A 284 10.20 14.44 13.87
C TRP A 284 10.32 15.26 12.58
N ARG A 285 9.18 15.74 12.09
CA ARG A 285 9.09 16.66 10.95
C ARG A 285 8.11 17.78 11.25
N TRP A 286 8.52 19.02 11.00
CA TRP A 286 7.64 20.17 11.14
C TRP A 286 6.62 20.28 10.01
N ILE A 287 5.39 20.66 10.37
CA ILE A 287 4.34 21.06 9.43
C ILE A 287 4.48 22.54 9.10
N GLY A 288 4.44 22.87 7.81
CA GLY A 288 4.43 24.24 7.32
C GLY A 288 3.11 25.00 7.62
N GLY A 289 3.07 26.32 7.41
CA GLY A 289 1.88 27.14 7.65
C GLY A 289 0.63 26.75 6.85
N ASN A 290 0.84 26.24 5.62
CA ASN A 290 -0.25 25.76 4.76
C ASN A 290 -0.72 24.33 5.09
N GLY A 291 -0.21 23.75 6.19
CA GLY A 291 -0.45 22.36 6.56
C GLY A 291 0.39 21.36 5.75
N THR A 292 0.14 20.08 5.98
CA THR A 292 0.81 18.98 5.29
C THR A 292 -0.17 17.93 4.81
N ARG A 293 0.07 17.38 3.61
CA ARG A 293 -0.63 16.21 3.08
C ARG A 293 0.28 14.98 3.20
N LEU A 294 -0.23 13.93 3.81
CA LEU A 294 0.44 12.63 3.96
C LEU A 294 -0.33 11.59 3.14
N PHE A 295 0.38 10.79 2.34
CA PHE A 295 -0.24 9.78 1.48
C PHE A 295 -0.03 8.39 2.06
N LEU A 296 -1.11 7.78 2.58
CA LEU A 296 -1.08 6.54 3.35
C LEU A 296 -1.72 5.39 2.55
N PRO A 297 -0.95 4.55 1.82
CA PRO A 297 -1.50 3.45 1.03
C PRO A 297 -2.16 2.36 1.89
N LEU A 298 -3.49 2.25 1.97
CA LEU A 298 -4.23 1.35 2.89
C LEU A 298 -4.34 -0.11 2.42
N ARG A 299 -4.26 -0.35 1.11
CA ARG A 299 -4.29 -1.66 0.42
C ARG A 299 -5.63 -2.40 0.41
N ALA A 300 -6.41 -2.40 1.48
CA ALA A 300 -7.67 -3.12 1.56
C ALA A 300 -8.80 -2.21 2.06
N ARG A 301 -10.04 -2.58 1.74
CA ARG A 301 -11.25 -1.99 2.31
C ARG A 301 -11.40 -2.42 3.76
N GLY A 302 -11.94 -1.53 4.59
CA GLY A 302 -12.20 -1.82 5.99
C GLY A 302 -11.98 -0.63 6.92
N HIS A 303 -12.04 -0.90 8.21
CA HIS A 303 -11.93 0.11 9.26
C HIS A 303 -10.49 0.28 9.72
N TYR A 304 -10.01 1.52 9.63
CA TYR A 304 -8.66 1.92 10.02
C TYR A 304 -8.69 3.02 11.08
N SER A 305 -7.65 3.04 11.91
CA SER A 305 -7.33 4.13 12.82
C SER A 305 -5.99 4.73 12.42
N LEU A 306 -6.02 5.93 11.85
CA LEU A 306 -4.82 6.70 11.50
C LEU A 306 -4.38 7.50 12.73
N SER A 307 -3.17 7.28 13.25
CA SER A 307 -2.68 8.00 14.42
C SER A 307 -1.30 8.60 14.21
N PHE A 308 -1.06 9.76 14.79
CA PHE A 308 0.26 10.39 14.85
C PHE A 308 0.45 11.04 16.22
N THR A 309 1.70 11.27 16.61
CA THR A 309 2.04 11.99 17.84
C THR A 309 2.49 13.41 17.50
N VAL A 310 1.96 14.40 18.23
CA VAL A 310 2.46 15.77 18.19
C VAL A 310 3.69 15.83 19.07
N PHE A 311 4.88 15.78 18.48
CA PHE A 311 6.13 15.70 19.24
C PHE A 311 6.39 17.01 20.00
N SER A 312 6.33 18.13 19.30
CA SER A 312 6.53 19.47 19.85
C SER A 312 5.67 20.51 19.12
N LEU A 313 5.53 21.68 19.74
CA LEU A 313 4.98 22.87 19.12
C LEU A 313 6.09 23.89 18.91
N VAL A 314 5.94 24.76 17.91
CA VAL A 314 6.87 25.87 17.69
C VAL A 314 6.89 26.80 18.90
N ALA A 315 8.01 27.51 19.10
CA ALA A 315 8.27 28.37 20.26
C ALA A 315 7.06 29.24 20.65
N ASP A 316 6.88 29.38 21.96
CA ASP A 316 5.81 30.16 22.62
C ASP A 316 4.38 29.65 22.42
N LEU A 317 4.20 28.46 21.83
CA LEU A 317 2.90 27.77 21.79
C LEU A 317 2.83 26.66 22.86
N GLU A 318 1.99 26.86 23.87
CA GLU A 318 1.64 25.78 24.82
C GLU A 318 0.65 24.78 24.24
N LYS A 319 -0.18 25.24 23.30
CA LYS A 319 -1.25 24.47 22.65
C LYS A 319 -1.55 25.02 21.26
N SER A 320 -2.08 24.17 20.38
CA SER A 320 -2.60 24.58 19.07
C SER A 320 -3.87 23.81 18.72
N ILE A 321 -4.74 24.39 17.92
CA ILE A 321 -5.87 23.66 17.33
C ILE A 321 -5.40 23.12 15.98
N ILE A 322 -5.60 21.82 15.77
CA ILE A 322 -5.38 21.19 14.46
C ILE A 322 -6.67 20.69 13.86
N ARG A 323 -6.75 20.79 12.54
CA ARG A 323 -7.83 20.24 11.72
C ARG A 323 -7.25 19.14 10.83
N CYS A 324 -7.84 17.97 10.92
CA CYS A 324 -7.44 16.80 10.15
C CYS A 324 -8.54 16.44 9.16
N PHE A 325 -8.17 16.35 7.89
CA PHE A 325 -9.03 15.93 6.80
C PHE A 325 -8.51 14.62 6.23
N VAL A 326 -9.40 13.71 5.90
CA VAL A 326 -9.05 12.48 5.16
C VAL A 326 -9.82 12.49 3.85
N ASN A 327 -9.10 12.42 2.73
CA ASN A 327 -9.65 12.49 1.37
C ASN A 327 -10.58 13.72 1.19
N GLY A 328 -10.11 14.89 1.64
CA GLY A 328 -10.83 16.16 1.55
C GLY A 328 -11.99 16.36 2.55
N ARG A 329 -12.34 15.36 3.36
CA ARG A 329 -13.41 15.46 4.37
C ARG A 329 -12.83 15.70 5.75
N MET A 330 -13.30 16.73 6.46
CA MET A 330 -12.89 16.99 7.84
C MET A 330 -13.32 15.82 8.73
N LYS A 331 -12.37 15.24 9.46
CA LYS A 331 -12.61 14.10 10.37
C LYS A 331 -12.42 14.46 11.83
N LYS A 332 -11.52 15.40 12.12
CA LYS A 332 -11.19 15.79 13.48
C LYS A 332 -10.77 17.26 13.54
N CYS A 333 -11.24 17.96 14.57
CA CYS A 333 -10.77 19.28 14.97
C CYS A 333 -10.51 19.20 16.48
N VAL A 334 -9.28 19.45 16.90
CA VAL A 334 -8.87 19.16 18.29
C VAL A 334 -7.73 20.08 18.74
N GLU A 335 -7.80 20.51 20.00
CA GLU A 335 -6.69 21.18 20.67
C GLU A 335 -5.63 20.13 21.07
N VAL A 336 -4.38 20.39 20.71
CA VAL A 336 -3.23 19.51 20.95
C VAL A 336 -2.14 20.19 21.75
N ARG A 337 -1.41 19.38 22.52
CA ARG A 337 -0.18 19.73 23.24
C ARG A 337 0.97 18.82 22.83
N ALA A 338 2.20 19.18 23.21
CA ALA A 338 3.38 18.36 22.99
C ALA A 338 3.22 16.99 23.68
N GLY A 339 3.67 15.93 23.01
CA GLY A 339 3.51 14.54 23.43
C GLY A 339 2.12 13.94 23.19
N GLN A 340 1.13 14.70 22.69
CA GLN A 340 -0.23 14.19 22.54
C GLN A 340 -0.40 13.38 21.25
N SER A 341 -0.92 12.15 21.37
CA SER A 341 -1.32 11.35 20.22
C SER A 341 -2.73 11.70 19.74
N VAL A 342 -2.89 11.75 18.41
CA VAL A 342 -4.14 12.07 17.74
C VAL A 342 -4.55 10.90 16.86
N THR A 343 -5.66 10.25 17.20
CA THR A 343 -6.23 9.15 16.41
C THR A 343 -7.47 9.58 15.63
N ILE A 344 -7.54 9.19 14.36
CA ILE A 344 -8.60 9.52 13.40
C ILE A 344 -9.18 8.21 12.85
N PRO A 345 -10.46 7.90 13.11
CA PRO A 345 -11.11 6.76 12.48
C PRO A 345 -11.37 7.03 10.99
N HIS A 346 -11.12 6.03 10.16
CA HIS A 346 -11.31 6.11 8.71
C HIS A 346 -11.80 4.76 8.18
N TYR A 347 -12.82 4.79 7.33
CA TYR A 347 -13.24 3.62 6.56
C TYR A 347 -12.74 3.78 5.13
N ALA A 348 -11.94 2.81 4.69
CA ALA A 348 -11.53 2.70 3.29
C ALA A 348 -12.63 1.96 2.53
N ASP A 349 -13.28 2.64 1.60
CA ASP A 349 -14.39 2.12 0.80
C ASP A 349 -13.93 1.31 -0.42
N LYS A 350 -12.64 1.39 -0.76
CA LYS A 350 -12.03 0.72 -1.91
C LYS A 350 -10.74 0.02 -1.51
N ASP A 351 -10.55 -1.17 -2.05
CA ASP A 351 -9.26 -1.86 -2.02
C ASP A 351 -8.23 -1.05 -2.84
N GLY A 352 -6.95 -1.19 -2.51
CA GLY A 352 -5.85 -0.47 -3.16
C GLY A 352 -5.79 1.03 -2.88
N GLY A 353 -6.78 1.58 -2.17
CA GLY A 353 -6.91 3.01 -1.91
C GLY A 353 -5.77 3.61 -1.07
N ILE A 354 -5.56 4.92 -1.26
CA ILE A 354 -4.65 5.75 -0.47
C ILE A 354 -5.52 6.68 0.37
N ALA A 355 -5.21 6.79 1.66
CA ALA A 355 -5.75 7.85 2.51
C ALA A 355 -4.85 9.07 2.41
N GLU A 356 -5.36 10.15 1.81
CA GLU A 356 -4.76 11.47 1.85
C GLU A 356 -5.15 12.14 3.16
N LEU A 357 -4.21 12.16 4.12
CA LEU A 357 -4.37 12.84 5.40
C LEU A 357 -3.79 14.24 5.32
N LEU A 358 -4.66 15.26 5.32
CA LEU A 358 -4.28 16.66 5.42
C LEU A 358 -4.36 17.11 6.88
N ILE A 359 -3.27 17.62 7.42
CA ILE A 359 -3.18 18.18 8.78
C ILE A 359 -2.86 19.66 8.66
N VAL A 360 -3.72 20.51 9.24
CA VAL A 360 -3.55 21.97 9.27
C VAL A 360 -3.57 22.43 10.72
N SER A 361 -2.60 23.25 11.10
CA SER A 361 -2.57 23.94 12.39
C SER A 361 -3.17 25.33 12.23
N GLU A 362 -3.96 25.79 13.20
CA GLU A 362 -4.50 27.16 13.20
C GLU A 362 -3.41 28.20 13.51
N ASN A 363 -2.36 27.80 14.23
CA ASN A 363 -1.26 28.67 14.61
C ASN A 363 0.05 28.20 13.97
N SER A 364 0.81 29.15 13.45
CA SER A 364 2.18 29.00 12.94
C SER A 364 3.04 30.20 13.36
N ARG A 365 4.36 30.04 13.33
CA ARG A 365 5.34 31.09 13.59
C ARG A 365 6.47 31.04 12.57
N GLN A 366 7.06 32.19 12.27
CA GLN A 366 8.27 32.28 11.46
C GLN A 366 9.49 32.01 12.35
N VAL A 367 10.26 30.98 12.02
CA VAL A 367 11.52 30.61 12.68
C VAL A 367 12.55 30.32 11.59
N ASP A 368 13.67 31.06 11.60
CA ASP A 368 14.76 30.92 10.62
C ASP A 368 14.28 30.91 9.15
N GLY A 369 13.32 31.79 8.83
CA GLY A 369 12.75 31.93 7.48
C GLY A 369 11.81 30.81 7.07
N LYS A 370 11.43 29.92 7.99
CA LYS A 370 10.43 28.87 7.79
C LYS A 370 9.19 29.17 8.62
N GLU A 371 8.03 28.92 8.04
CA GLU A 371 6.78 28.96 8.78
C GLU A 371 6.54 27.58 9.43
N LEU A 372 6.72 27.48 10.75
CA LEU A 372 6.57 26.23 11.50
C LEU A 372 5.34 26.28 12.39
N SER A 373 4.69 25.14 12.60
CA SER A 373 3.52 25.02 13.47
C SER A 373 3.71 23.95 14.56
N ILE A 374 3.30 22.73 14.27
CA ILE A 374 3.56 21.55 15.11
C ILE A 374 4.55 20.63 14.41
N SER A 375 5.23 19.80 15.18
CA SER A 375 6.03 18.70 14.65
C SER A 375 5.30 17.37 14.84
N LEU A 376 5.44 16.50 13.84
CA LEU A 376 4.86 15.17 13.82
C LEU A 376 5.94 14.13 14.10
N SER A 377 5.61 13.14 14.91
CA SER A 377 6.32 11.88 15.05
C SER A 377 5.33 10.71 14.97
N GLU A 378 5.85 9.49 14.86
CA GLU A 378 5.08 8.26 15.14
C GLU A 378 3.77 8.11 14.33
N LEU A 379 3.86 8.19 12.99
CA LEU A 379 2.69 7.94 12.15
C LEU A 379 2.41 6.43 12.06
N VAL A 380 1.26 6.00 12.57
CA VAL A 380 0.83 4.61 12.63
C VAL A 380 -0.57 4.46 12.04
N VAL A 381 -0.78 3.37 11.31
CA VAL A 381 -2.11 2.94 10.88
C VAL A 381 -2.40 1.59 11.48
N ASN A 382 -3.51 1.52 12.23
CA ASN A 382 -4.07 0.28 12.73
C ASN A 382 -5.27 -0.11 11.88
N TRP A 383 -5.51 -1.40 11.69
CA TRP A 383 -6.75 -1.91 11.14
C TRP A 383 -7.54 -2.61 12.24
N ASN A 384 -8.82 -2.25 12.33
CA ASN A 384 -9.72 -2.68 13.38
C ASN A 384 -10.69 -3.70 12.79
N GLU A 385 -11.12 -4.66 13.61
CA GLU A 385 -12.30 -5.47 13.28
C GLU A 385 -13.51 -4.56 13.06
N GLU A 386 -14.51 -5.02 12.29
CA GLU A 386 -15.74 -4.25 12.09
C GLU A 386 -16.30 -3.84 13.47
N PRO A 387 -16.67 -2.56 13.66
CA PRO A 387 -17.33 -2.16 14.89
C PRO A 387 -18.65 -2.94 15.00
N VAL A 388 -18.76 -3.77 16.04
CA VAL A 388 -19.98 -4.54 16.38
C VAL A 388 -21.14 -3.60 16.68
#